data_AF-A0A919JSZ4-F1
#
_entry.id   AF-A0A919JSZ4-F1
#
_cell.length_a   1.000
_cell.length_b   1.000
_cell.length_c   1.000
_cell.angle_alpha   90.00
_cell.angle_beta   90.00
_cell.angle_gamma   90.00
#
_symmetry.space_group_name_H-M   'P 1'
#
loop_
_entity.id
_entity.type
_entity.pdbx_description
1 polymer ?
#
loop_
_entity_poly.entity_id
_entity_poly.type
_entity_poly.pdbx_seq_one_letter_code
_entity_poly.pdbx_strand_id
1 'polypeptide(L)'
;MVYRVEYKGEDIELATLDAALDTARTAIANDLDLFDGWAVDHDDDVNDWFVQAVRNGRRVGSTAVIIGPERKHAAPTVVEEWERRVSFIGADPAEAFAMAAQWLERHPEVEALGDVGWHHTAAGHQLRIYYRG
;
A
#
# COMPACT_ATOMS: atom_id res chain seq x y z
N MET A 1 -14.83 3.95 -17.46
CA MET A 1 -13.64 3.83 -16.62
C MET A 1 -13.12 2.44 -16.89
N VAL A 2 -12.05 2.29 -17.66
CA VAL A 2 -11.60 0.98 -18.21
C VAL A 2 -10.58 0.37 -17.27
N TYR A 3 -10.74 -0.90 -16.95
CA TYR A 3 -9.83 -1.70 -16.12
C TYR A 3 -9.06 -2.64 -17.03
N ARG A 4 -7.79 -2.91 -16.71
CA ARG A 4 -6.97 -3.88 -17.43
C ARG A 4 -6.67 -5.07 -16.54
N VAL A 5 -6.95 -6.28 -17.00
CA VAL A 5 -6.56 -7.51 -16.30
C VAL A 5 -5.23 -7.98 -16.87
N GLU A 6 -4.24 -8.16 -16.02
CA GLU A 6 -2.98 -8.83 -16.32
C GLU A 6 -2.98 -10.20 -15.63
N TYR A 7 -3.03 -11.27 -16.42
CA TYR A 7 -2.91 -12.64 -15.91
C TYR A 7 -1.86 -13.41 -16.70
N LYS A 8 -0.79 -13.87 -16.04
CA LYS A 8 0.36 -14.49 -16.71
C LYS A 8 0.93 -13.64 -17.87
N GLY A 9 0.72 -12.32 -17.85
CA GLY A 9 1.10 -11.39 -18.92
C GLY A 9 0.09 -11.27 -20.08
N GLU A 10 -1.10 -11.88 -19.99
CA GLU A 10 -2.21 -11.62 -20.89
C GLU A 10 -2.97 -10.37 -20.43
N ASP A 11 -3.02 -9.36 -21.30
CA ASP A 11 -3.64 -8.06 -21.04
C ASP A 11 -5.04 -8.00 -21.67
N ILE A 12 -6.08 -7.81 -20.84
CA ILE A 12 -7.48 -7.71 -21.28
C ILE A 12 -8.11 -6.42 -20.74
N GLU A 13 -8.58 -5.54 -21.62
CA GLU A 13 -9.29 -4.31 -21.26
C GLU A 13 -10.79 -4.52 -21.11
N LEU A 14 -11.35 -4.08 -19.98
CA LEU A 14 -12.75 -4.27 -19.60
C LEU A 14 -13.37 -2.98 -19.07
N ALA A 15 -14.62 -2.73 -19.44
CA ALA A 15 -15.29 -1.45 -19.17
C ALA A 15 -15.70 -1.25 -17.70
N THR A 16 -15.71 -2.30 -16.89
CA THR A 16 -16.14 -2.26 -15.47
C THR A 16 -15.24 -3.15 -14.60
N LEU A 17 -15.17 -2.82 -13.30
CA LEU A 17 -14.41 -3.61 -12.32
C LEU A 17 -14.98 -5.01 -12.16
N ASP A 18 -16.30 -5.15 -12.11
CA ASP A 18 -16.97 -6.46 -11.98
C ASP A 18 -16.61 -7.38 -13.16
N ALA A 19 -16.63 -6.86 -14.38
CA ALA A 19 -16.20 -7.62 -15.56
C ALA A 19 -14.73 -8.04 -15.45
N ALA A 20 -13.86 -7.14 -14.99
CA ALA A 20 -12.44 -7.45 -14.76
C ALA A 20 -12.22 -8.52 -13.69
N LEU A 21 -12.97 -8.47 -12.59
CA LEU A 21 -12.94 -9.49 -11.54
C LEU A 21 -13.41 -10.85 -12.06
N ASP A 22 -14.47 -10.90 -12.84
CA ASP A 22 -14.99 -12.14 -13.40
C ASP A 22 -14.05 -12.74 -14.46
N THR A 23 -13.44 -11.90 -15.30
CA THR A 23 -12.39 -12.35 -16.24
C THR A 23 -11.18 -12.90 -15.50
N ALA A 24 -10.68 -12.21 -14.47
CA ALA A 24 -9.55 -12.67 -13.64
C ALA A 24 -9.83 -14.01 -12.97
N ARG A 25 -11.01 -14.17 -12.37
CA ARG A 25 -11.44 -15.44 -11.75
C ARG A 25 -11.54 -16.57 -12.78
N THR A 26 -12.10 -16.28 -13.95
CA THR A 26 -12.22 -17.27 -15.03
C THR A 26 -10.84 -17.73 -15.52
N ALA A 27 -9.91 -16.80 -15.70
CA ALA A 27 -8.55 -17.11 -16.14
C ALA A 27 -7.83 -18.02 -15.12
N ILE A 28 -7.92 -17.71 -13.82
CA ILE A 28 -7.35 -18.54 -12.75
C ILE A 28 -8.06 -19.90 -12.65
N ALA A 29 -9.38 -19.93 -12.76
CA ALA A 29 -10.17 -21.16 -12.65
C ALA A 29 -9.82 -22.17 -13.76
N ASN A 30 -9.47 -21.70 -14.95
CA ASN A 30 -9.02 -22.56 -16.05
C ASN A 30 -7.67 -23.25 -15.77
N ASP A 31 -6.87 -22.74 -14.83
CA ASP A 31 -5.55 -23.27 -14.48
C ASP A 31 -5.54 -24.12 -13.20
N LEU A 32 -6.65 -24.18 -12.46
CA LEU A 32 -6.73 -24.84 -11.16
C LEU A 32 -7.88 -25.85 -11.11
N ASP A 33 -7.54 -27.11 -10.84
CA ASP A 33 -8.54 -28.19 -10.75
C ASP A 33 -9.49 -28.04 -9.54
N LEU A 34 -8.99 -27.55 -8.40
CA LEU A 34 -9.71 -27.55 -7.11
C LEU A 34 -9.35 -26.34 -6.24
N PHE A 35 -10.36 -25.55 -5.87
CA PHE A 35 -10.30 -24.45 -4.90
C PHE A 35 -11.68 -24.22 -4.27
N ASP A 36 -11.73 -23.55 -3.12
CA ASP A 36 -12.96 -23.38 -2.30
C ASP A 36 -13.49 -21.94 -2.33
N GLY A 37 -12.71 -20.98 -2.84
CA GLY A 37 -13.11 -19.58 -2.92
C GLY A 37 -12.05 -18.65 -3.51
N TRP A 38 -12.24 -17.34 -3.29
CA TRP A 38 -11.40 -16.28 -3.85
C TRP A 38 -10.93 -15.33 -2.75
N ALA A 39 -9.68 -14.88 -2.85
CA ALA A 39 -9.16 -13.71 -2.14
C ALA A 39 -9.04 -12.56 -3.14
N VAL A 40 -9.54 -11.39 -2.74
CA VAL A 40 -9.42 -10.15 -3.52
C VAL A 40 -8.91 -9.07 -2.57
N ASP A 41 -7.72 -8.55 -2.85
CA ASP A 41 -7.15 -7.40 -2.14
C ASP A 41 -7.17 -6.18 -3.05
N HIS A 42 -7.32 -5.01 -2.46
CA HIS A 42 -7.24 -3.73 -3.16
C HIS A 42 -6.06 -2.94 -2.58
N ASP A 43 -5.20 -2.46 -3.46
CA ASP A 43 -4.13 -1.52 -3.12
C ASP A 43 -4.61 -0.11 -3.50
N ASP A 44 -4.87 0.69 -2.47
CA ASP A 44 -5.36 2.07 -2.60
C ASP A 44 -4.28 3.03 -3.14
N ASP A 45 -3.00 2.70 -3.02
CA ASP A 45 -1.89 3.55 -3.43
C ASP A 45 -1.71 3.50 -4.94
N VAL A 46 -1.73 2.31 -5.53
CA VAL A 46 -1.63 2.11 -6.99
C VAL A 46 -2.98 1.99 -7.69
N ASN A 47 -4.07 1.82 -6.92
CA ASN A 47 -5.42 1.60 -7.42
C ASN A 47 -5.57 0.27 -8.21
N ASP A 48 -4.97 -0.80 -7.70
CA ASP A 48 -4.98 -2.13 -8.33
C ASP A 48 -5.64 -3.17 -7.43
N TRP A 49 -6.26 -4.19 -8.04
CA TRP A 49 -6.86 -5.32 -7.33
C TRP A 49 -6.09 -6.62 -7.62
N PHE A 50 -5.85 -7.41 -6.58
CA PHE A 50 -5.15 -8.68 -6.67
C PHE A 50 -6.12 -9.82 -6.40
N VAL A 51 -6.30 -10.70 -7.38
CA VAL A 51 -7.20 -11.86 -7.29
C VAL A 51 -6.41 -13.15 -7.23
N GLN A 52 -6.71 -14.00 -6.25
CA GLN A 52 -6.14 -15.33 -6.10
C GLN A 52 -7.19 -16.35 -5.66
N ALA A 53 -7.03 -17.60 -6.09
CA ALA A 53 -7.84 -18.69 -5.59
C ALA A 53 -7.44 -19.05 -4.15
N VAL A 54 -8.40 -19.54 -3.37
CA VAL A 54 -8.20 -19.97 -1.98
C VAL A 54 -8.61 -21.43 -1.83
N ARG A 55 -7.77 -22.23 -1.18
CA ARG A 55 -8.05 -23.62 -0.81
C ARG A 55 -7.70 -23.85 0.65
N ASN A 56 -8.63 -24.37 1.44
CA ASN A 56 -8.47 -24.56 2.90
C ASN A 56 -7.94 -23.30 3.62
N GLY A 57 -8.44 -22.12 3.25
CA GLY A 57 -8.03 -20.83 3.84
C GLY A 57 -6.65 -20.33 3.41
N ARG A 58 -5.98 -20.97 2.44
CA ARG A 58 -4.68 -20.52 1.90
C ARG A 58 -4.81 -20.10 0.45
N ARG A 59 -4.11 -19.03 0.08
CA ARG A 59 -3.97 -18.58 -1.33
C ARG A 59 -3.19 -19.64 -2.12
N VAL A 60 -3.66 -19.96 -3.32
CA VAL A 60 -3.07 -20.99 -4.19
C VAL A 60 -3.04 -20.53 -5.64
N GLY A 61 -2.05 -21.01 -6.38
CA GLY A 61 -1.93 -20.77 -7.82
C GLY A 61 -1.44 -19.37 -8.19
N SER A 62 -1.73 -18.98 -9.43
CA SER A 62 -1.36 -17.69 -9.99
C SER A 62 -2.22 -16.54 -9.46
N THR A 63 -1.63 -15.34 -9.48
CA THR A 63 -2.33 -14.08 -9.19
C THR A 63 -2.73 -13.41 -10.49
N ALA A 64 -3.97 -12.95 -10.58
CA ALA A 64 -4.37 -11.97 -11.59
C ALA A 64 -4.33 -10.57 -10.96
N VAL A 65 -3.76 -9.62 -11.68
CA VAL A 65 -3.73 -8.20 -11.28
C VAL A 65 -4.73 -7.45 -12.14
N ILE A 66 -5.61 -6.68 -11.52
CA ILE A 66 -6.56 -5.82 -12.21
C ILE A 66 -6.10 -4.41 -11.98
N ILE A 67 -5.57 -3.81 -13.03
CA ILE A 67 -5.08 -2.45 -13.03
C ILE A 67 -6.28 -1.54 -13.17
N GLY A 68 -6.49 -0.72 -12.13
CA GLY A 68 -7.47 0.33 -12.18
C GLY A 68 -7.10 1.36 -13.25
N PRO A 69 -8.08 2.02 -13.87
CA PRO A 69 -7.76 3.14 -14.73
C PRO A 69 -6.98 4.17 -13.94
N GLU A 70 -5.93 4.68 -14.59
CA GLU A 70 -5.13 5.78 -14.07
C GLU A 70 -6.08 6.80 -13.46
N ARG A 71 -5.87 7.13 -12.18
CA ARG A 71 -6.61 8.21 -11.55
C ARG A 71 -6.32 9.44 -12.41
N LYS A 72 -7.23 9.85 -13.31
CA LYS A 72 -7.10 11.06 -14.15
C LYS A 72 -7.12 12.36 -13.34
N HIS A 73 -6.87 12.27 -12.04
CA HIS A 73 -6.55 13.33 -11.10
C HIS A 73 -5.34 12.89 -10.24
N ALA A 74 -4.32 12.31 -10.85
CA ALA A 74 -2.96 12.49 -10.37
C ALA A 74 -2.64 13.98 -10.58
N ALA A 75 -3.07 14.83 -9.64
CA ALA A 75 -2.16 15.91 -9.23
C ALA A 75 -0.80 15.23 -9.04
N PRO A 76 0.31 15.81 -9.53
CA PRO A 76 1.60 15.15 -9.42
C PRO A 76 1.76 14.74 -7.96
N THR A 77 1.72 13.43 -7.69
CA THR A 77 2.20 12.93 -6.41
C THR A 77 3.69 13.14 -6.52
N VAL A 78 4.11 14.35 -6.14
CA VAL A 78 5.45 14.55 -5.64
C VAL A 78 5.53 13.53 -4.50
N VAL A 79 6.08 12.36 -4.79
CA VAL A 79 6.70 11.56 -3.75
C VAL A 79 7.87 12.43 -3.35
N GLU A 80 7.65 13.33 -2.40
CA GLU A 80 8.73 14.03 -1.74
C GLU A 80 9.58 12.91 -1.14
N GLU A 81 10.69 12.60 -1.79
CA GLU A 81 11.73 11.73 -1.25
C GLU A 81 12.25 12.40 0.02
N TRP A 82 11.59 12.15 1.15
CA TRP A 82 12.10 12.52 2.45
C TRP A 82 13.29 11.59 2.74
N GLU A 83 14.48 12.06 2.38
CA GLU A 83 15.71 11.26 2.35
C GLU A 83 16.13 10.70 3.73
N ARG A 84 15.58 11.22 4.85
CA ARG A 84 16.02 10.89 6.21
C ARG A 84 14.83 10.69 7.16
N ARG A 85 15.00 9.74 8.10
CA ARG A 85 14.02 9.42 9.15
C ARG A 85 14.67 9.34 10.52
N VAL A 86 13.95 9.79 11.54
CA VAL A 86 14.31 9.62 12.96
C VAL A 86 13.10 9.09 13.73
N SER A 87 13.34 8.29 14.78
CA SER A 87 12.28 7.72 15.62
C SER A 87 12.57 7.95 17.11
N PHE A 88 11.54 8.34 17.84
CA PHE A 88 11.56 8.62 19.27
C PHE A 88 10.60 7.67 19.96
N ILE A 89 11.00 7.07 21.09
CA ILE A 89 10.17 6.14 21.85
C ILE A 89 10.05 6.68 23.27
N GLY A 90 8.83 7.07 23.66
CA GLY A 90 8.49 7.55 25.00
C GLY A 90 7.56 6.58 25.74
N ALA A 91 7.49 6.72 27.06
CA ALA A 91 6.54 6.01 27.90
C ALA A 91 5.09 6.46 27.64
N ASP A 92 4.91 7.69 27.15
CA ASP A 92 3.64 8.22 26.67
C ASP A 92 3.83 9.07 25.38
N PRO A 93 2.75 9.44 24.66
CA PRO A 93 2.85 10.26 23.47
C PRO A 93 3.50 11.62 23.72
N ALA A 94 3.19 12.28 24.84
CA ALA A 94 3.68 13.63 25.14
C ALA A 94 5.21 13.63 25.28
N GLU A 95 5.76 12.59 25.91
CA GLU A 95 7.20 12.37 26.02
C GLU A 95 7.85 12.18 24.64
N ALA A 96 7.26 11.36 23.77
CA ALA A 96 7.76 11.13 22.41
C ALA A 96 7.79 12.42 21.56
N PHE A 97 6.75 13.26 21.67
CA PHE A 97 6.71 14.58 21.03
C PHE A 97 7.72 15.57 21.63
N ALA A 98 7.92 15.56 22.95
CA ALA A 98 8.89 16.42 23.60
C ALA A 98 10.33 16.08 23.19
N MET A 99 10.65 14.79 23.07
CA MET A 99 11.96 14.33 22.55
C MET A 99 12.20 14.76 21.12
N ALA A 100 11.17 14.67 20.27
CA ALA A 100 11.26 15.11 18.89
C ALA A 100 11.47 16.62 18.76
N ALA A 101 10.78 17.43 19.55
CA ALA A 101 10.95 18.88 19.57
C ALA A 101 12.38 19.28 19.97
N GLN A 102 12.92 18.69 21.05
CA GLN A 102 14.30 18.93 21.47
C GLN A 102 15.34 18.49 20.44
N TRP A 103 15.06 17.41 19.70
CA TRP A 103 15.93 16.96 18.63
C TRP A 103 15.97 17.98 17.50
N LEU A 104 14.81 18.49 17.07
CA LEU A 104 14.72 19.51 16.01
C LEU A 104 15.44 20.81 16.37
N GLU A 105 15.34 21.26 17.63
CA GLU A 105 16.08 22.45 18.11
C GLU A 105 17.60 22.31 17.98
N ARG A 106 18.11 21.08 18.02
CA ARG A 106 19.55 20.78 17.93
C ARG A 106 20.02 20.48 16.51
N HIS A 107 19.11 20.34 15.55
CA HIS A 107 19.42 20.00 14.16
C HIS A 107 18.93 21.12 13.22
N PRO A 108 19.55 22.32 13.27
CA PRO A 108 19.15 23.46 12.46
C PRO A 108 19.38 23.24 10.95
N GLU A 109 20.12 22.20 10.56
CA GLU A 109 20.25 21.76 9.18
C GLU A 109 18.93 21.21 8.61
N VAL A 110 17.97 20.82 9.45
CA VAL A 110 16.65 20.35 9.00
C VAL A 110 15.89 21.51 8.35
N GLU A 111 15.84 21.51 7.02
CA GLU A 111 15.16 22.54 6.23
C GLU A 111 13.64 22.35 6.19
N ALA A 112 13.17 21.09 6.21
CA ALA A 112 11.76 20.77 6.10
C ALA A 112 11.40 19.48 6.85
N LEU A 113 10.17 19.45 7.38
CA LEU A 113 9.55 18.27 7.97
C LEU A 113 8.53 17.67 7.03
N GLY A 114 8.61 16.35 6.88
CA GLY A 114 7.64 15.54 6.16
C GLY A 114 6.58 14.96 7.07
N ASP A 115 6.13 13.76 6.71
CA ASP A 115 5.10 13.07 7.47
C ASP A 115 5.53 12.74 8.91
N VAL A 116 4.55 12.67 9.80
CA VAL A 116 4.74 12.33 11.20
C VAL A 116 3.91 11.10 11.52
N GLY A 117 4.59 9.96 11.64
CA GLY A 117 3.97 8.68 11.96
C GLY A 117 3.94 8.45 13.47
N TRP A 118 2.80 8.02 14.01
CA TRP A 118 2.69 7.58 15.40
C TRP A 118 2.28 6.11 15.48
N HIS A 119 2.95 5.36 16.37
CA HIS A 119 2.68 3.95 16.60
C HIS A 119 2.73 3.62 18.09
N HIS A 120 1.77 2.83 18.56
CA HIS A 120 1.87 2.16 19.86
C HIS A 120 2.63 0.83 19.68
N THR A 121 3.70 0.62 20.45
CA THR A 121 4.57 -0.55 20.35
C THR A 121 4.74 -1.23 21.72
N ALA A 122 5.28 -2.45 21.74
CA ALA A 122 5.59 -3.14 23.00
C ALA A 122 6.64 -2.41 23.87
N ALA A 123 7.41 -1.50 23.27
CA ALA A 123 8.43 -0.69 23.95
C ALA A 123 7.92 0.70 24.39
N GLY A 124 6.65 1.03 24.13
CA GLY A 124 6.05 2.33 24.41
C GLY A 124 5.50 3.01 23.16
N HIS A 125 5.39 4.33 23.21
CA HIS A 125 4.83 5.17 22.15
C HIS A 125 5.94 5.66 21.23
N GLN A 126 5.91 5.21 19.98
CA GLN A 126 6.87 5.59 18.96
C GLN A 126 6.33 6.74 18.12
N LEU A 127 7.13 7.80 18.00
CA LEU A 127 6.94 8.90 17.05
C LEU A 127 8.03 8.82 15.98
N ARG A 128 7.66 8.87 14.71
CA ARG A 128 8.56 8.88 13.56
C ARG A 128 8.42 10.19 12.81
N ILE A 129 9.54 10.83 12.54
CA ILE A 129 9.59 12.06 11.74
C ILE A 129 10.42 11.79 10.50
N TYR A 130 9.88 12.17 9.35
CA TYR A 130 10.60 12.26 8.09
C TYR A 130 11.05 13.70 7.88
N TYR A 131 12.26 13.91 7.35
CA TYR A 131 12.81 15.24 7.21
C TYR A 131 13.83 15.33 6.06
N ARG A 132 14.06 16.57 5.60
CA ARG A 132 15.14 16.94 4.68
C ARG A 132 16.00 18.00 5.35
N GLY A 133 17.30 17.97 5.09
CA GLY A 133 18.24 18.99 5.55
C GLY A 133 19.45 19.09 4.65
#